data_AF-A0A3N5NJ29-F1
#
_entry.id   AF-A0A3N5NJ29-F1
#
_cell.length_a   1.000
_cell.length_b   1.000
_cell.length_c   1.000
_cell.angle_alpha   90.00
_cell.angle_beta   90.00
_cell.angle_gamma   90.00
#
_symmetry.space_group_name_H-M   'P 1'
#
loop_
_entity.id
_entity.type
_entity.pdbx_description
1 polymer ?
#
loop_
_entity_poly.entity_id
_entity_poly.type
_entity_poly.pdbx_seq_one_letter_code
_entity_poly.pdbx_strand_id
1 'polypeptide(L)'
;MMRAISALLVTCAVGLTGCGRETAPVEPVAKAHPGESVYARACASCHQGGVPKAPHRMFLEMMPADNILASLDHGIMKMQAQSLSADERRAVAEYLSSQSL
;
A
#
# COMPACT_ATOMS: atom_id res chain seq x y z
N MET A 1 -20.69 -54.29 32.11
CA MET A 1 -20.27 -55.36 31.17
C MET A 1 -19.27 -54.75 30.16
N MET A 2 -18.13 -54.21 30.58
CA MET A 2 -16.77 -54.78 30.55
C MET A 2 -16.44 -55.79 29.41
N ARG A 3 -15.37 -55.43 28.66
CA ARG A 3 -14.47 -56.23 27.79
C ARG A 3 -14.99 -56.59 26.39
N ALA A 4 -14.20 -56.69 25.33
CA ALA A 4 -12.84 -56.28 24.96
C ALA A 4 -12.66 -56.95 23.59
N ILE A 5 -12.35 -56.23 22.51
CA ILE A 5 -11.90 -56.89 21.27
C ILE A 5 -10.69 -56.14 20.72
N SER A 6 -9.55 -56.75 21.02
CA SER A 6 -8.33 -56.89 20.23
C SER A 6 -7.97 -55.80 19.23
N ALA A 7 -6.96 -55.02 19.61
CA ALA A 7 -6.10 -54.28 18.71
C ALA A 7 -5.42 -55.23 17.72
N LEU A 8 -5.87 -55.21 16.46
CA LEU A 8 -5.07 -55.68 15.33
C LEU A 8 -4.13 -54.56 14.93
N LEU A 9 -2.85 -54.83 15.10
CA LEU A 9 -1.72 -54.02 14.66
C LEU A 9 -1.78 -53.85 13.14
N VAL A 10 -2.36 -52.75 12.67
CA VAL A 10 -2.19 -52.29 11.28
C VAL A 10 -0.88 -51.51 11.23
N THR A 11 0.19 -52.21 10.89
CA THR A 11 1.43 -51.61 10.43
C THR A 11 1.16 -50.92 9.09
N CYS A 12 0.80 -49.64 9.12
CA CYS A 12 0.75 -48.81 7.93
C CYS A 12 2.19 -48.50 7.52
N ALA A 13 2.67 -49.24 6.53
CA ALA A 13 3.95 -49.01 5.88
C ALA A 13 4.00 -47.61 5.26
N VAL A 14 5.13 -46.94 5.45
CA VAL A 14 5.49 -45.68 4.82
C VAL A 14 5.49 -45.85 3.30
N GLY A 15 4.53 -45.22 2.63
CA GLY A 15 4.47 -45.09 1.17
C GLY A 15 4.68 -43.63 0.75
N LEU A 16 5.78 -43.37 0.05
CA LEU A 16 6.13 -42.11 -0.60
C LEU A 16 5.09 -41.71 -1.66
N THR A 17 4.37 -40.60 -1.46
CA THR A 17 3.85 -39.76 -2.56
C THR A 17 3.77 -38.32 -2.06
N GLY A 18 4.55 -37.43 -2.70
CA GLY A 18 4.74 -36.05 -2.26
C GLY A 18 3.47 -35.20 -2.25
N CYS A 19 3.34 -34.36 -1.22
CA CYS A 19 2.48 -33.19 -1.29
C CYS A 19 3.03 -32.27 -2.39
N GLY A 20 2.39 -32.30 -3.56
CA GLY A 20 2.57 -31.28 -4.57
C GLY A 20 2.33 -29.92 -3.93
N ARG A 21 3.39 -29.13 -3.79
CA ARG A 21 3.26 -27.68 -3.68
C ARG A 21 2.79 -27.23 -5.05
N GLU A 22 1.49 -27.06 -5.21
CA GLU A 22 0.93 -26.19 -6.23
C GLU A 22 1.56 -24.81 -5.98
N THR A 23 2.58 -24.46 -6.77
CA THR A 23 3.13 -23.10 -6.75
C THR A 23 2.06 -22.21 -7.36
N ALA A 24 1.27 -21.56 -6.50
CA ALA A 24 0.36 -20.52 -6.93
C ALA A 24 1.14 -19.51 -7.80
N PRO A 25 0.55 -19.02 -8.90
CA PRO A 25 1.15 -17.95 -9.69
C PRO A 25 1.55 -16.80 -8.75
N VAL A 26 2.82 -16.43 -8.77
CA VAL A 26 3.28 -15.20 -8.13
C VAL A 26 2.78 -14.06 -9.00
N GLU A 27 1.63 -13.51 -8.65
CA GLU A 27 1.11 -12.30 -9.30
C GLU A 27 2.18 -11.20 -9.21
N PRO A 28 2.46 -10.48 -10.31
CA PRO A 28 3.46 -9.44 -10.30
C PRO A 28 3.07 -8.38 -9.28
N VAL A 29 3.91 -8.19 -8.26
CA VAL A 29 3.75 -7.08 -7.30
C VAL A 29 3.89 -5.80 -8.11
N ALA A 30 2.77 -5.11 -8.32
CA ALA A 30 2.75 -3.81 -8.97
C ALA A 30 3.77 -2.90 -8.25
N LYS A 31 4.67 -2.26 -9.01
CA LYS A 31 5.61 -1.32 -8.41
C LYS A 31 4.82 -0.19 -7.74
N ALA A 32 5.15 0.07 -6.47
CA ALA A 32 4.61 1.20 -5.73
C ALA A 32 4.89 2.51 -6.48
N HIS A 33 3.89 3.40 -6.52
CA HIS A 33 4.02 4.69 -7.16
C HIS A 33 5.06 5.54 -6.40
N PRO A 34 6.01 6.22 -7.07
CA PRO A 34 7.08 6.96 -6.38
C PRO A 34 6.53 8.01 -5.40
N GLY A 35 5.41 8.65 -5.73
CA GLY A 35 4.73 9.63 -4.88
C GLY A 35 4.15 9.09 -3.58
N GLU A 36 3.96 7.77 -3.44
CA GLU A 36 3.50 7.15 -2.19
C GLU A 36 4.50 7.42 -1.06
N SER A 37 5.79 7.23 -1.36
CA SER A 37 6.88 7.48 -0.40
C SER A 37 6.97 8.95 0.01
N VAL A 38 6.75 9.86 -0.95
CA VAL A 38 6.74 11.32 -0.71
C VAL A 38 5.56 11.69 0.18
N TYR A 39 4.36 11.16 -0.11
CA TYR A 39 3.18 11.40 0.70
C TYR A 39 3.39 10.96 2.15
N ALA A 40 3.87 9.73 2.35
CA ALA A 40 4.09 9.17 3.67
C ALA A 40 5.08 10.02 4.50
N ARG A 41 6.19 10.46 3.90
CA ARG A 41 7.25 11.17 4.63
C ARG A 41 6.99 12.67 4.83
N ALA A 42 6.22 13.31 3.95
CA ALA A 42 6.11 14.78 3.92
C ALA A 42 4.68 15.32 4.09
N CYS A 43 3.64 14.51 3.85
CA CYS A 43 2.26 15.00 3.77
C CYS A 43 1.35 14.37 4.82
N ALA A 44 1.56 13.08 5.11
CA ALA A 44 0.68 12.25 5.92
C ALA A 44 0.44 12.80 7.33
N SER A 45 1.47 13.34 7.98
CA SER A 45 1.36 13.88 9.35
C SER A 45 0.31 14.99 9.48
N CYS A 46 0.05 15.75 8.41
CA CYS A 46 -0.99 16.79 8.40
C CYS A 46 -2.28 16.28 7.74
N HIS A 47 -2.18 15.60 6.60
CA HIS A 47 -3.33 15.23 5.77
C HIS A 47 -4.02 13.91 6.15
N GLN A 48 -3.57 13.25 7.23
CA GLN A 48 -4.25 12.11 7.84
C GLN A 48 -4.80 12.45 9.24
N GLY A 49 -5.25 13.70 9.42
CA GLY A 49 -5.94 14.12 10.64
C GLY A 49 -5.04 14.72 11.73
N GLY A 50 -3.76 14.95 11.47
CA GLY A 50 -2.87 15.59 12.45
C GLY A 50 -3.06 17.10 12.58
N VAL A 51 -3.73 17.76 11.62
CA VAL A 51 -4.01 19.20 11.67
C VAL A 51 -5.45 19.49 11.23
N PRO A 52 -6.32 20.13 12.06
CA PRO A 52 -7.73 20.38 11.71
C PRO A 52 -7.95 21.22 10.45
N LYS A 53 -7.00 22.11 10.12
CA LYS A 53 -7.07 22.98 8.94
C LYS A 53 -6.66 22.27 7.65
N ALA A 54 -5.95 21.14 7.73
CA ALA A 54 -5.53 20.38 6.55
C ALA A 54 -6.67 19.47 6.08
N PRO A 55 -7.07 19.51 4.80
CA PRO A 55 -8.06 18.57 4.28
C PRO A 55 -7.52 17.14 4.38
N HIS A 56 -8.40 16.21 4.76
CA HIS A 56 -8.05 14.79 4.81
C HIS A 56 -7.65 14.27 3.42
N ARG A 57 -6.78 13.24 3.35
CA ARG A 57 -6.29 12.59 2.12
C ARG A 57 -7.38 12.35 1.08
N MET A 58 -8.53 11.82 1.50
CA MET A 58 -9.66 11.54 0.63
C MET A 58 -10.16 12.75 -0.16
N PHE A 59 -10.02 13.97 0.39
CA PHE A 59 -10.38 15.19 -0.33
C PHE A 59 -9.34 15.56 -1.39
N LEU A 60 -8.06 15.28 -1.12
CA LEU A 60 -6.98 15.47 -2.10
C LEU A 60 -7.13 14.50 -3.28
N GLU A 61 -7.61 13.27 -3.02
CA GLU A 61 -7.85 12.26 -4.06
C GLU A 61 -8.95 12.64 -5.06
N MET A 62 -9.81 13.61 -4.69
CA MET A 62 -10.82 14.18 -5.58
C MET A 62 -10.32 15.39 -6.38
N MET A 63 -9.09 15.84 -6.13
CA MET A 63 -8.53 16.99 -6.83
C MET A 63 -7.78 16.54 -8.10
N PRO A 64 -7.89 17.30 -9.21
CA PRO A 64 -7.02 17.14 -10.37
C PRO A 64 -5.53 17.27 -10.00
N ALA A 65 -4.68 16.51 -10.69
CA ALA A 65 -3.24 16.47 -10.41
C ALA A 65 -2.59 17.85 -10.53
N ASP A 66 -3.01 18.64 -11.52
CA ASP A 66 -2.47 19.97 -11.83
C ASP A 66 -2.80 20.98 -10.72
N ASN A 67 -3.99 20.89 -10.13
CA ASN A 67 -4.39 21.68 -8.97
C ASN A 67 -3.57 21.33 -7.71
N ILE A 68 -3.28 20.04 -7.50
CA ILE A 68 -2.42 19.63 -6.38
C ILE A 68 -1.01 20.18 -6.61
N LEU A 69 -0.43 20.00 -7.79
CA LEU A 69 0.91 20.49 -8.11
C LEU A 69 1.00 22.02 -7.98
N ALA A 70 0.00 22.75 -8.50
CA ALA A 70 -0.09 24.19 -8.37
C ALA A 70 -0.08 24.67 -6.91
N SER A 71 -0.82 23.98 -6.03
CA SER A 71 -0.84 24.27 -4.60
C SER A 71 0.55 24.11 -3.95
N LEU A 72 1.32 23.10 -4.39
CA LEU A 72 2.68 22.81 -3.91
C LEU A 72 3.74 23.76 -4.47
N ASP A 73 3.62 24.20 -5.72
CA ASP A 73 4.61 25.06 -6.36
C ASP A 73 4.43 26.54 -6.02
N HIS A 74 3.19 27.02 -6.01
CA HIS A 74 2.89 28.46 -5.91
C HIS A 74 1.68 28.80 -5.04
N GLY A 75 0.94 27.81 -4.53
CA GLY A 75 -0.23 28.02 -3.70
C GLY A 75 0.03 27.93 -2.20
N ILE A 76 -1.04 27.60 -1.46
CA ILE A 76 -1.06 27.63 0.00
C ILE A 76 -0.16 26.58 0.67
N MET A 77 0.26 25.54 -0.06
CA MET A 77 1.15 24.48 0.42
C MET A 77 2.62 24.67 0.02
N LYS A 78 2.96 25.76 -0.66
CA LYS A 78 4.33 26.04 -1.10
C LYS A 78 5.37 25.95 0.02
N MET A 79 5.06 26.53 1.19
CA MET A 79 6.00 26.52 2.32
C MET A 79 6.19 25.12 2.90
N GLN A 80 5.14 24.31 2.94
CA GLN A 80 5.16 22.93 3.41
C GLN A 80 5.92 22.03 2.43
N ALA A 81 5.85 22.34 1.13
CA ALA A 81 6.52 21.61 0.07
C ALA A 81 7.97 22.07 -0.21
N GLN A 82 8.50 23.04 0.54
CA GLN A 82 9.78 23.69 0.22
C GLN A 82 10.99 22.74 0.21
N SER A 83 10.93 21.64 0.96
CA SER A 83 12.01 20.64 1.03
C SER A 83 11.91 19.59 -0.06
N LEU A 84 10.84 19.60 -0.88
CA LEU A 84 10.63 18.63 -1.94
C LEU A 84 11.29 19.12 -3.23
N SER A 85 11.86 18.21 -4.02
CA SER A 85 12.26 18.52 -5.38
C SER A 85 11.04 18.74 -6.30
N ALA A 86 11.24 19.29 -7.50
CA ALA A 86 10.16 19.43 -8.47
C ALA A 86 9.56 18.06 -8.85
N ASP A 87 10.41 17.04 -9.03
CA ASP A 87 9.97 15.68 -9.36
C ASP A 87 9.18 15.05 -8.22
N GLU A 88 9.55 15.31 -6.97
CA GLU A 88 8.81 14.82 -5.80
C GLU A 88 7.44 15.47 -5.67
N ARG A 89 7.34 16.79 -5.95
CA ARG A 89 6.05 17.50 -5.99
C ARG A 89 5.15 16.98 -7.09
N ARG A 90 5.69 16.71 -8.28
CA ARG A 90 4.96 16.06 -9.37
C ARG A 90 4.50 14.65 -8.97
N ALA A 91 5.42 13.81 -8.48
CA ALA A 91 5.12 12.44 -8.13
C ALA A 91 4.02 12.33 -7.06
N VAL A 92 4.04 13.19 -6.03
CA VAL A 92 2.99 13.16 -4.99
C VAL A 92 1.65 13.69 -5.50
N ALA A 93 1.65 14.66 -6.41
CA ALA A 93 0.43 15.14 -7.05
C ALA A 93 -0.22 14.04 -7.91
N GLU A 94 0.57 13.34 -8.72
CA GLU A 94 0.12 12.22 -9.54
C GLU A 94 -0.35 11.04 -8.67
N TYR A 95 0.36 10.75 -7.58
CA TYR A 95 -0.04 9.71 -6.62
C TYR A 95 -1.40 9.98 -5.99
N LEU A 96 -1.62 11.21 -5.52
CA LEU A 96 -2.87 11.58 -4.84
C LEU A 96 -4.06 11.58 -5.80
N SER A 97 -3.88 12.11 -7.00
CA SER A 97 -4.94 12.22 -8.00
C SER A 97 -5.16 10.95 -8.83
N SER A 98 -4.25 9.98 -8.74
CA SER A 98 -4.18 8.82 -9.65
C SER A 98 -4.16 9.22 -11.14
N GLN A 99 -3.56 10.38 -11.45
CA GLN A 99 -3.55 10.98 -12.78
C GLN A 99 -2.16 11.52 -13.11
N SER A 100 -1.62 11.16 -14.28
CA SER A 100 -0.29 11.60 -14.73
C SER A 100 -0.31 13.04 -15.26
N LEU A 101 0.75 13.80 -15.00
CA LEU A 101 0.94 15.21 -15.43
C LEU A 101 1.95 15.38 -16.56
#